data_AF-A0A345QTY3-F1
#
_entry.id   AF-A0A345QTY3-F1
#
_cell.length_a   1.000
_cell.length_b   1.000
_cell.length_c   1.000
_cell.angle_alpha   90.00
_cell.angle_beta   90.00
_cell.angle_gamma   90.00
#
_symmetry.space_group_name_H-M   'P 1'
#
loop_
_entity.id
_entity.type
_entity.pdbx_description
1 polymer ?
#
loop_
_entity_poly.entity_id
_entity_poly.type
_entity_poly.pdbx_seq_one_letter_code
_entity_poly.pdbx_strand_id
1 'polypeptide(L)'
;MAPASAELPDPLTSADFIQFDADQAALGQLLFYDKILSGNRNIACSTCHHPKFGTADGLSLGIGEGGSGLGPDRTPGIGEDRIRKRIPRNAPGLWNLSARDLHTFFHDGRLMVSARYGNGFDTPAEEWLPSGLNSPLAAQALFPLVAQFEMAGNPGENEIAGAMHDRIDAAWPILAKRVRTIPAYGEAFVAAFDHIDAAKDVTIVEIANALAAFMGTEWQSFDSPFDAYLAGDISALSEAALTGLTVFYGKGQCSSCHAGPLMSDQEFHALALPQFGPGRTRRFDPMPRDVGRMGKTDDLVDAYRFRTPMLRNIALTAPYGHNGAYPTLTGIIRHHIDGAPQWSTDMANLPIAEWLASGDFAIQDDRFEKQRQSRHRDTQPLPLTNDEVASLEAFLEALTGKSVEQTPFGVPERVPSGLPLD
;
A
#
# COMPACT_ATOMS: atom_id res chain seq x y z
N MET A 1 24.54 2.51 -29.93
CA MET A 1 23.94 1.17 -29.89
C MET A 1 22.45 1.37 -29.72
N ALA A 2 21.63 0.84 -30.62
CA ALA A 2 20.18 0.79 -30.38
C ALA A 2 19.97 -0.03 -29.10
N PRO A 3 19.14 0.41 -28.13
CA PRO A 3 18.83 -0.42 -26.98
C PRO A 3 18.18 -1.70 -27.50
N ALA A 4 18.55 -2.86 -26.94
CA ALA A 4 17.82 -4.10 -27.17
C ALA A 4 16.34 -3.80 -26.90
N SER A 5 15.44 -4.19 -27.81
CA SER A 5 14.01 -4.08 -27.57
C SER A 5 13.73 -4.79 -26.26
N ALA A 6 13.30 -4.05 -25.23
CA ALA A 6 12.93 -4.65 -23.96
C ALA A 6 11.81 -5.67 -24.26
N GLU A 7 12.07 -6.93 -23.90
CA GLU A 7 11.13 -8.03 -24.14
C GLU A 7 9.89 -7.81 -23.28
N LEU A 8 8.72 -8.01 -23.87
CA LEU A 8 7.46 -7.94 -23.13
C LEU A 8 7.38 -9.10 -22.14
N PRO A 9 6.78 -8.92 -20.95
CA PRO A 9 6.65 -10.00 -19.98
C PRO A 9 5.64 -11.05 -20.47
N ASP A 10 5.71 -12.24 -19.88
CA ASP A 10 4.66 -13.25 -20.03
C ASP A 10 3.33 -12.76 -19.41
N PRO A 11 2.17 -13.17 -19.98
CA PRO A 11 0.87 -12.86 -19.40
C PRO A 11 0.72 -13.52 -18.03
N LEU A 12 0.09 -12.83 -17.09
CA LEU A 12 -0.27 -13.41 -15.79
C LEU A 12 -1.40 -14.44 -15.94
N THR A 13 -1.35 -15.45 -15.09
CA THR A 13 -2.35 -16.52 -14.96
C THR A 13 -2.68 -16.74 -13.49
N SER A 14 -3.71 -17.52 -13.20
CA SER A 14 -4.05 -17.89 -11.81
C SER A 14 -2.93 -18.67 -11.10
N ALA A 15 -2.04 -19.33 -11.84
CA ALA A 15 -0.91 -20.09 -11.27
C ALA A 15 0.14 -19.17 -10.62
N ASP A 16 0.22 -17.91 -11.04
CA ASP A 16 1.17 -16.92 -10.55
C ASP A 16 0.80 -16.36 -9.18
N PHE A 17 -0.38 -16.72 -8.66
CA PHE A 17 -0.89 -16.27 -7.37
C PHE A 17 -0.91 -17.40 -6.33
N ILE A 18 -0.74 -17.02 -5.07
CA ILE A 18 -0.97 -17.90 -3.92
C ILE A 18 -2.46 -18.27 -3.90
N GLN A 19 -2.74 -19.57 -3.86
CA GLN A 19 -4.10 -20.09 -3.74
C GLN A 19 -4.44 -20.19 -2.26
N PHE A 20 -5.47 -19.46 -1.84
CA PHE A 20 -5.93 -19.43 -0.46
C PHE A 20 -7.20 -20.26 -0.28
N ASP A 21 -7.41 -20.70 0.95
CA ASP A 21 -8.65 -21.38 1.34
C ASP A 21 -9.84 -20.39 1.34
N ALA A 22 -10.97 -20.82 0.80
CA ALA A 22 -12.14 -19.97 0.63
C ALA A 22 -12.82 -19.61 1.96
N ASP A 23 -12.81 -20.51 2.95
CA ASP A 23 -13.39 -20.25 4.27
C ASP A 23 -12.50 -19.28 5.06
N GLN A 24 -11.17 -19.40 4.92
CA GLN A 24 -10.22 -18.41 5.44
C GLN A 24 -10.41 -17.04 4.80
N ALA A 25 -10.65 -16.98 3.49
CA ALA A 25 -10.92 -15.73 2.78
C ALA A 25 -12.26 -15.11 3.19
N ALA A 26 -13.32 -15.91 3.37
CA ALA A 26 -14.61 -15.43 3.86
C ALA A 26 -14.50 -14.83 5.27
N LEU A 27 -13.72 -15.46 6.15
CA LEU A 27 -13.41 -14.93 7.47
C LEU A 27 -12.58 -13.64 7.39
N GLY A 28 -11.59 -13.61 6.49
CA GLY A 28 -10.76 -12.45 6.21
C GLY A 28 -11.55 -11.25 5.71
N GLN A 29 -12.58 -11.46 4.89
CA GLN A 29 -13.49 -10.41 4.43
C GLN A 29 -14.10 -9.70 5.63
N LEU A 30 -14.70 -10.46 6.56
CA LEU A 30 -15.34 -9.88 7.74
C LEU A 30 -14.34 -9.06 8.56
N LEU A 31 -13.14 -9.60 8.80
CA LEU A 31 -12.09 -8.92 9.57
C LEU A 31 -11.57 -7.64 8.89
N PHE A 32 -11.46 -7.63 7.55
CA PHE A 32 -10.97 -6.49 6.79
C PHE A 32 -11.87 -5.26 6.94
N TYR A 33 -13.18 -5.49 7.06
CA TYR A 33 -14.19 -4.44 7.26
C TYR A 33 -14.53 -4.17 8.73
N ASP A 34 -14.01 -4.98 9.66
CA ASP A 34 -14.35 -4.88 11.08
C ASP A 34 -13.35 -4.01 11.84
N LYS A 35 -13.86 -2.91 12.40
CA LYS A 35 -13.09 -1.97 13.22
C LYS A 35 -12.60 -2.58 14.53
N ILE A 36 -13.02 -3.80 14.87
CA ILE A 36 -12.60 -4.52 16.09
C ILE A 36 -11.07 -4.62 16.24
N LEU A 37 -10.35 -4.61 15.12
CA LEU A 37 -8.90 -4.72 15.04
C LEU A 37 -8.14 -3.41 15.35
N SER A 38 -8.81 -2.26 15.48
CA SER A 38 -8.17 -1.00 15.89
C SER A 38 -8.26 -0.75 17.41
N GLY A 39 -7.35 0.08 17.91
CA GLY A 39 -7.24 0.45 19.31
C GLY A 39 -8.54 0.96 19.90
N ASN A 40 -9.13 2.01 19.29
CA ASN A 40 -10.39 2.59 19.75
C ASN A 40 -11.63 2.09 18.98
N ARG A 41 -11.48 1.05 18.14
CA ARG A 41 -12.58 0.42 17.38
C ARG A 41 -13.31 1.35 16.40
N ASN A 42 -12.58 2.23 15.73
CA ASN A 42 -13.09 3.20 14.77
C ASN A 42 -12.45 3.12 13.37
N ILE A 43 -11.36 2.37 13.19
CA ILE A 43 -10.66 2.20 11.91
C ILE A 43 -10.64 0.71 11.53
N ALA A 44 -10.96 0.41 10.28
CA ALA A 44 -10.79 -0.91 9.68
C ALA A 44 -9.76 -0.84 8.55
N CYS A 45 -9.34 -2.00 8.02
CA CYS A 45 -8.49 -2.03 6.83
C CYS A 45 -9.20 -1.33 5.66
N SER A 46 -10.51 -1.57 5.53
CA SER A 46 -11.38 -0.94 4.53
C SER A 46 -11.50 0.57 4.64
N THR A 47 -11.19 1.18 5.81
CA THR A 47 -11.24 2.64 5.98
C THR A 47 -10.16 3.33 5.13
N CYS A 48 -9.00 2.69 4.93
CA CYS A 48 -7.90 3.23 4.11
C CYS A 48 -7.75 2.52 2.75
N HIS A 49 -8.37 1.35 2.58
CA HIS A 49 -8.25 0.52 1.39
C HIS A 49 -9.62 0.14 0.81
N HIS A 50 -10.51 1.13 0.68
CA HIS A 50 -11.88 0.88 0.23
C HIS A 50 -11.95 0.62 -1.29
N PRO A 51 -12.74 -0.36 -1.78
CA PRO A 51 -12.86 -0.64 -3.22
C PRO A 51 -13.37 0.55 -4.05
N LYS A 52 -14.16 1.45 -3.45
CA LYS A 52 -14.63 2.72 -4.08
C LYS A 52 -13.47 3.59 -4.62
N PHE A 53 -12.27 3.45 -4.07
CA PHE A 53 -11.08 4.21 -4.46
C PHE A 53 -9.98 3.28 -5.00
N GLY A 54 -10.37 2.21 -5.70
CA GLY A 54 -9.44 1.26 -6.28
C GLY A 54 -8.60 0.53 -5.24
N THR A 55 -9.11 0.38 -4.01
CA THR A 55 -8.42 -0.16 -2.81
C THR A 55 -7.28 0.69 -2.27
N ALA A 56 -7.14 1.94 -2.73
CA ALA A 56 -6.34 2.98 -2.09
C ALA A 56 -7.24 3.85 -1.17
N ASP A 57 -6.66 4.87 -0.52
CA ASP A 57 -7.42 5.79 0.34
C ASP A 57 -8.15 6.85 -0.51
N GLY A 58 -7.58 7.24 -1.66
CA GLY A 58 -8.05 8.41 -2.42
C GLY A 58 -7.54 9.75 -1.87
N LEU A 59 -6.69 9.70 -0.84
CA LEU A 59 -6.02 10.84 -0.21
C LEU A 59 -4.52 10.80 -0.47
N SER A 60 -3.87 11.97 -0.48
CA SER A 60 -2.41 12.06 -0.53
C SER A 60 -1.80 11.44 0.72
N LEU A 61 -2.25 11.91 1.88
CA LEU A 61 -1.90 11.32 3.17
C LEU A 61 -3.19 11.07 3.95
N GLY A 62 -3.41 9.81 4.26
CA GLY A 62 -4.54 9.36 5.05
C GLY A 62 -4.49 9.86 6.49
N ILE A 63 -5.57 9.60 7.20
CA ILE A 63 -5.68 9.80 8.64
C ILE A 63 -5.98 8.45 9.30
N GLY A 64 -5.55 8.23 10.53
CA GLY A 64 -5.79 6.97 11.23
C GLY A 64 -6.76 7.15 12.37
N GLU A 65 -6.46 6.49 13.49
CA GLU A 65 -7.14 6.60 14.78
C GLU A 65 -7.59 8.04 15.09
N GLY A 66 -8.89 8.20 15.35
CA GLY A 66 -9.60 9.47 15.50
C GLY A 66 -10.31 9.97 14.24
N GLY A 67 -9.90 9.48 13.06
CA GLY A 67 -10.52 9.79 11.78
C GLY A 67 -11.82 9.02 11.53
N SER A 68 -12.68 9.56 10.67
CA SER A 68 -13.93 8.89 10.23
C SER A 68 -14.24 9.19 8.77
N GLY A 69 -15.06 8.36 8.13
CA GLY A 69 -15.45 8.47 6.71
C GLY A 69 -14.45 7.80 5.75
N LEU A 70 -14.68 7.97 4.45
CA LEU A 70 -13.88 7.35 3.39
C LEU A 70 -13.38 8.36 2.36
N GLY A 71 -12.13 8.19 1.92
CA GLY A 71 -11.45 9.03 0.94
C GLY A 71 -11.57 10.54 1.16
N PRO A 72 -11.91 11.35 0.14
CA PRO A 72 -12.00 12.81 0.29
C PRO A 72 -12.98 13.30 1.36
N ASP A 73 -13.95 12.48 1.77
CA ASP A 73 -14.95 12.83 2.78
C ASP A 73 -14.46 12.58 4.21
N ARG A 74 -13.21 12.15 4.39
CA ARG A 74 -12.64 11.83 5.70
C ARG A 74 -12.51 13.06 6.58
N THR A 75 -12.93 12.93 7.84
CA THR A 75 -12.84 14.00 8.84
C THR A 75 -11.86 13.64 9.97
N PRO A 76 -11.07 14.59 10.48
CA PRO A 76 -9.96 14.35 11.43
C PRO A 76 -10.38 14.18 12.90
N GLY A 77 -11.67 13.92 13.17
CA GLY A 77 -12.20 13.90 14.54
C GLY A 77 -12.22 15.29 15.20
N ILE A 78 -12.74 15.36 16.42
CA ILE A 78 -12.85 16.59 17.22
C ILE A 78 -12.53 16.31 18.70
N GLY A 79 -12.17 17.35 19.46
CA GLY A 79 -11.95 17.22 20.90
C GLY A 79 -10.82 16.25 21.25
N GLU A 80 -11.12 15.30 22.14
CA GLU A 80 -10.18 14.24 22.55
C GLU A 80 -9.92 13.22 21.43
N ASP A 81 -10.88 13.05 20.51
CA ASP A 81 -10.78 12.09 19.39
C ASP A 81 -10.10 12.68 18.16
N ARG A 82 -9.57 13.91 18.25
CA ARG A 82 -8.87 14.53 17.12
C ARG A 82 -7.61 13.74 16.76
N ILE A 83 -7.35 13.58 15.46
CA ILE A 83 -6.10 12.97 15.01
C ILE A 83 -4.90 13.80 15.48
N ARG A 84 -3.85 13.12 15.92
CA ARG A 84 -2.61 13.78 16.37
C ARG A 84 -1.61 14.00 15.23
N LYS A 85 -1.64 13.15 14.20
CA LYS A 85 -0.76 13.22 13.02
C LYS A 85 -1.47 12.58 11.81
N ARG A 86 -0.95 12.88 10.61
CA ARG A 86 -1.30 12.16 9.38
C ARG A 86 -0.58 10.82 9.30
N ILE A 87 -1.15 9.89 8.55
CA ILE A 87 -0.42 8.71 8.08
C ILE A 87 0.75 9.22 7.23
N PRO A 88 1.99 8.71 7.43
CA PRO A 88 3.19 9.32 6.86
C PRO A 88 3.34 9.14 5.35
N ARG A 89 2.55 8.25 4.73
CA ARG A 89 2.62 7.89 3.32
C ARG A 89 1.23 7.61 2.75
N ASN A 90 1.10 7.71 1.44
CA ASN A 90 -0.10 7.31 0.70
C ASN A 90 -0.32 5.79 0.84
N ALA A 91 -1.59 5.39 1.00
CA ALA A 91 -1.99 3.99 1.01
C ALA A 91 -2.08 3.47 -0.43
N PRO A 92 -1.24 2.50 -0.83
CA PRO A 92 -1.28 1.95 -2.18
C PRO A 92 -2.52 1.06 -2.37
N GLY A 93 -2.92 0.80 -3.62
CA GLY A 93 -3.88 -0.24 -3.93
C GLY A 93 -3.39 -1.64 -3.52
N LEU A 94 -4.33 -2.54 -3.25
CA LEU A 94 -4.13 -3.92 -2.80
C LEU A 94 -4.13 -4.95 -3.95
N TRP A 95 -4.11 -4.48 -5.20
CA TRP A 95 -4.09 -5.33 -6.39
C TRP A 95 -2.87 -6.24 -6.44
N ASN A 96 -3.09 -7.53 -6.72
CA ASN A 96 -2.06 -8.54 -6.96
C ASN A 96 -1.06 -8.78 -5.83
N LEU A 97 -1.40 -8.44 -4.58
CA LEU A 97 -0.52 -8.66 -3.43
C LEU A 97 -0.30 -10.14 -3.06
N SER A 98 -1.05 -11.06 -3.68
CA SER A 98 -0.87 -12.51 -3.57
C SER A 98 0.03 -13.12 -4.65
N ALA A 99 0.61 -12.31 -5.54
CA ALA A 99 1.54 -12.79 -6.55
C ALA A 99 2.74 -13.49 -5.89
N ARG A 100 3.10 -14.68 -6.37
CA ARG A 100 4.17 -15.52 -5.79
C ARG A 100 5.54 -14.86 -5.86
N ASP A 101 5.76 -14.04 -6.88
CA ASP A 101 7.01 -13.31 -7.09
C ASP A 101 7.13 -12.05 -6.22
N LEU A 102 6.07 -11.64 -5.51
CA LEU A 102 6.10 -10.47 -4.65
C LEU A 102 6.83 -10.78 -3.33
N HIS A 103 8.02 -10.21 -3.16
CA HIS A 103 8.89 -10.49 -2.01
C HIS A 103 9.16 -9.27 -1.13
N THR A 104 8.75 -8.06 -1.56
CA THR A 104 9.02 -6.79 -0.87
C THR A 104 7.75 -5.97 -0.68
N PHE A 105 7.46 -5.58 0.56
CA PHE A 105 6.27 -4.80 0.94
C PHE A 105 6.64 -3.45 1.58
N PHE A 106 5.65 -2.57 1.64
CA PHE A 106 5.76 -1.15 2.00
C PHE A 106 6.62 -0.33 1.01
N HIS A 107 6.43 0.99 1.02
CA HIS A 107 7.18 1.91 0.16
C HIS A 107 8.70 1.90 0.43
N ASP A 108 9.13 1.55 1.65
CA ASP A 108 10.55 1.54 2.07
C ASP A 108 11.15 0.12 2.14
N GLY A 109 10.39 -0.92 1.82
CA GLY A 109 10.89 -2.29 1.88
C GLY A 109 11.12 -2.81 3.29
N ARG A 110 10.49 -2.23 4.30
CA ARG A 110 10.68 -2.69 5.69
C ARG A 110 10.13 -4.08 5.98
N LEU A 111 9.44 -4.70 5.02
CA LEU A 111 9.02 -6.10 5.06
C LEU A 111 9.52 -6.81 3.80
N MET A 112 10.38 -7.82 3.98
CA MET A 112 10.92 -8.64 2.91
C MET A 112 10.94 -10.12 3.29
N VAL A 113 10.88 -11.04 2.32
CA VAL A 113 11.15 -12.47 2.56
C VAL A 113 12.62 -12.63 2.97
N SER A 114 12.89 -13.26 4.10
CA SER A 114 14.26 -13.41 4.63
C SER A 114 14.38 -14.49 5.70
N ALA A 115 15.46 -15.26 5.67
CA ALA A 115 15.76 -16.25 6.72
C ALA A 115 16.39 -15.63 7.99
N ARG A 116 16.70 -14.32 7.99
CA ARG A 116 17.54 -13.65 9.00
C ARG A 116 17.10 -13.88 10.45
N TYR A 117 15.80 -13.80 10.73
CA TYR A 117 15.23 -13.90 12.08
C TYR A 117 14.58 -15.26 12.36
N GLY A 118 14.67 -16.22 11.44
CA GLY A 118 14.13 -17.57 11.61
C GLY A 118 12.60 -17.70 11.48
N ASN A 119 11.89 -16.60 11.25
CA ASN A 119 10.42 -16.57 11.03
C ASN A 119 10.01 -16.39 9.55
N GLY A 120 10.98 -16.40 8.63
CA GLY A 120 10.75 -16.29 7.18
C GLY A 120 10.70 -14.86 6.64
N PHE A 121 10.74 -13.83 7.51
CA PHE A 121 10.64 -12.44 7.09
C PHE A 121 11.66 -11.53 7.79
N ASP A 122 12.09 -10.49 7.09
CA ASP A 122 12.74 -9.32 7.67
C ASP A 122 11.68 -8.23 7.83
N THR A 123 11.34 -7.88 9.08
CA THR A 123 10.24 -6.96 9.40
C THR A 123 10.63 -5.99 10.52
N PRO A 124 9.85 -4.93 10.79
CA PRO A 124 10.08 -4.08 11.98
C PRO A 124 9.95 -4.80 13.32
N ALA A 125 9.33 -6.00 13.34
CA ALA A 125 9.21 -6.81 14.54
C ALA A 125 10.38 -7.78 14.73
N GLU A 126 11.28 -7.94 13.74
CA GLU A 126 12.48 -8.78 13.85
C GLU A 126 12.13 -10.20 14.38
N GLU A 127 12.82 -10.70 15.40
CA GLU A 127 12.54 -12.00 16.04
C GLU A 127 11.19 -12.06 16.78
N TRP A 128 10.55 -10.93 17.05
CA TRP A 128 9.25 -10.86 17.74
C TRP A 128 8.07 -11.16 16.83
N LEU A 129 8.27 -11.18 15.50
CA LEU A 129 7.22 -11.59 14.57
C LEU A 129 6.84 -13.07 14.82
N PRO A 130 5.53 -13.39 14.98
CA PRO A 130 5.12 -14.76 15.26
C PRO A 130 5.40 -15.69 14.08
N SER A 131 5.70 -16.95 14.40
CA SER A 131 5.82 -18.02 13.40
C SER A 131 4.43 -18.50 12.94
N GLY A 132 4.34 -19.05 11.73
CA GLY A 132 3.10 -19.61 11.17
C GLY A 132 2.36 -18.70 10.17
N LEU A 133 2.91 -17.52 9.86
CA LEU A 133 2.41 -16.67 8.78
C LEU A 133 2.68 -17.33 7.43
N ASN A 134 1.65 -17.51 6.62
CA ASN A 134 1.71 -18.31 5.39
C ASN A 134 2.16 -17.53 4.14
N SER A 135 2.31 -16.21 4.25
CA SER A 135 2.66 -15.32 3.15
C SER A 135 3.26 -14.00 3.64
N PRO A 136 4.05 -13.29 2.81
CA PRO A 136 4.47 -11.92 3.09
C PRO A 136 3.28 -10.97 3.33
N LEU A 137 2.15 -11.21 2.65
CA LEU A 137 0.91 -10.45 2.81
C LEU A 137 0.31 -10.64 4.22
N ALA A 138 0.36 -11.86 4.76
CA ALA A 138 -0.05 -12.12 6.15
C ALA A 138 0.85 -11.36 7.14
N ALA A 139 2.17 -11.37 6.92
CA ALA A 139 3.07 -10.56 7.73
C ALA A 139 2.78 -9.06 7.62
N GLN A 140 2.44 -8.56 6.42
CA GLN A 140 2.12 -7.15 6.20
C GLN A 140 0.88 -6.72 6.98
N ALA A 141 -0.15 -7.56 7.01
CA ALA A 141 -1.43 -7.29 7.66
C ALA A 141 -1.31 -7.01 9.17
N LEU A 142 -0.22 -7.46 9.82
CA LEU A 142 0.00 -7.24 11.26
C LEU A 142 0.42 -5.81 11.63
N PHE A 143 1.09 -5.10 10.72
CA PHE A 143 1.75 -3.82 11.06
C PHE A 143 0.82 -2.62 11.17
N PRO A 144 -0.21 -2.46 10.32
CA PRO A 144 -1.20 -1.39 10.51
C PRO A 144 -1.89 -1.45 11.88
N LEU A 145 -2.15 -2.67 12.39
CA LEU A 145 -2.78 -2.94 13.69
C LEU A 145 -2.01 -2.33 14.87
N VAL A 146 -0.69 -2.22 14.72
CA VAL A 146 0.25 -1.75 15.76
C VAL A 146 0.89 -0.41 15.42
N ALA A 147 0.51 0.20 14.30
CA ALA A 147 0.99 1.51 13.91
C ALA A 147 0.19 2.61 14.61
N GLN A 148 0.87 3.44 15.39
CA GLN A 148 0.31 4.50 16.25
C GLN A 148 -0.68 5.41 15.50
N PHE A 149 -0.32 5.85 14.30
CA PHE A 149 -1.10 6.80 13.50
C PHE A 149 -1.97 6.14 12.43
N GLU A 150 -2.06 4.80 12.46
CA GLU A 150 -2.95 4.02 11.61
C GLU A 150 -4.07 3.44 12.49
N MET A 151 -3.92 2.23 13.03
CA MET A 151 -5.00 1.56 13.78
C MET A 151 -4.76 1.46 15.29
N ALA A 152 -3.53 1.61 15.81
CA ALA A 152 -3.26 1.36 17.23
C ALA A 152 -3.74 2.48 18.16
N GLY A 153 -3.58 3.73 17.72
CA GLY A 153 -3.81 4.92 18.53
C GLY A 153 -2.63 5.41 19.34
N ASN A 154 -2.84 6.51 20.06
CA ASN A 154 -1.78 7.24 20.75
C ASN A 154 -1.63 6.80 22.22
N PRO A 155 -0.45 7.03 22.82
CA PRO A 155 -0.23 6.78 24.24
C PRO A 155 -1.32 7.40 25.12
N GLY A 156 -1.93 6.58 25.97
CA GLY A 156 -2.99 6.95 26.90
C GLY A 156 -4.41 6.79 26.37
N GLU A 157 -4.62 6.44 25.09
CA GLU A 157 -5.96 6.30 24.52
C GLU A 157 -6.58 4.93 24.78
N ASN A 158 -5.81 3.85 24.65
CA ASN A 158 -6.31 2.48 24.79
C ASN A 158 -5.22 1.46 25.16
N GLU A 159 -5.65 0.23 25.42
CA GLU A 159 -4.78 -0.92 25.78
C GLU A 159 -3.78 -1.32 24.68
N ILE A 160 -4.12 -1.13 23.41
CA ILE A 160 -3.25 -1.46 22.27
C ILE A 160 -2.09 -0.47 22.22
N ALA A 161 -2.39 0.82 22.25
CA ALA A 161 -1.38 1.87 22.31
C ALA A 161 -0.50 1.76 23.57
N GLY A 162 -1.08 1.33 24.70
CA GLY A 162 -0.34 1.03 25.93
C GLY A 162 0.63 -0.14 25.77
N ALA A 163 0.17 -1.28 25.25
CA ALA A 163 1.00 -2.47 25.05
C ALA A 163 2.15 -2.22 24.06
N MET A 164 1.87 -1.44 23.02
CA MET A 164 2.84 -1.06 22.00
C MET A 164 3.99 -0.18 22.50
N HIS A 165 3.82 0.47 23.65
CA HIS A 165 4.89 1.26 24.25
C HIS A 165 6.06 0.39 24.72
N ASP A 166 5.76 -0.83 25.19
CA ASP A 166 6.76 -1.74 25.74
C ASP A 166 7.43 -2.57 24.63
N ARG A 167 6.62 -3.24 23.79
CA ARG A 167 7.11 -4.14 22.74
C ARG A 167 6.08 -4.29 21.61
N ILE A 168 6.56 -4.43 20.38
CA ILE A 168 5.73 -4.44 19.17
C ILE A 168 4.70 -5.58 19.10
N ASP A 169 5.02 -6.74 19.66
CA ASP A 169 4.16 -7.93 19.67
C ASP A 169 3.18 -7.97 20.86
N ALA A 170 3.33 -7.08 21.86
CA ALA A 170 2.51 -7.12 23.07
C ALA A 170 1.02 -6.83 22.81
N ALA A 171 0.71 -6.09 21.74
CA ALA A 171 -0.66 -5.79 21.33
C ALA A 171 -1.38 -6.97 20.67
N TRP A 172 -0.66 -7.85 19.99
CA TRP A 172 -1.26 -8.90 19.16
C TRP A 172 -2.09 -9.93 19.95
N PRO A 173 -1.66 -10.41 21.13
CA PRO A 173 -2.51 -11.27 21.98
C PRO A 173 -3.80 -10.60 22.44
N ILE A 174 -3.78 -9.26 22.64
CA ILE A 174 -4.95 -8.49 23.05
C ILE A 174 -5.97 -8.46 21.91
N LEU A 175 -5.53 -8.15 20.69
CA LEU A 175 -6.35 -8.16 19.48
C LEU A 175 -6.91 -9.56 19.18
N ALA A 176 -6.06 -10.59 19.24
CA ALA A 176 -6.49 -11.96 19.02
C ALA A 176 -7.56 -12.41 20.03
N LYS A 177 -7.35 -12.11 21.32
CA LYS A 177 -8.34 -12.39 22.36
C LYS A 177 -9.65 -11.66 22.08
N ARG A 178 -9.60 -10.38 21.71
CA ARG A 178 -10.78 -9.57 21.41
C ARG A 178 -11.63 -10.20 20.31
N VAL A 179 -11.02 -10.58 19.19
CA VAL A 179 -11.69 -11.23 18.05
C VAL A 179 -12.27 -12.58 18.45
N ARG A 180 -11.44 -13.47 19.01
CA ARG A 180 -11.84 -14.87 19.27
C ARG A 180 -12.91 -15.03 20.37
N THR A 181 -13.14 -13.99 21.18
CA THR A 181 -14.22 -13.98 22.18
C THR A 181 -15.60 -13.61 21.62
N ILE A 182 -15.68 -13.14 20.38
CA ILE A 182 -16.94 -12.96 19.67
C ILE A 182 -17.37 -14.34 19.15
N PRO A 183 -18.52 -14.90 19.58
CA PRO A 183 -18.88 -16.30 19.27
C PRO A 183 -18.83 -16.63 17.77
N ALA A 184 -19.39 -15.75 16.93
CA ALA A 184 -19.40 -15.95 15.49
C ALA A 184 -17.98 -15.99 14.87
N TYR A 185 -17.04 -15.20 15.36
CA TYR A 185 -15.65 -15.30 14.91
C TYR A 185 -15.00 -16.58 15.44
N GLY A 186 -15.17 -16.89 16.72
CA GLY A 186 -14.59 -18.10 17.33
C GLY A 186 -15.02 -19.37 16.61
N GLU A 187 -16.30 -19.49 16.26
CA GLU A 187 -16.84 -20.60 15.48
C GLU A 187 -16.29 -20.63 14.04
N ALA A 188 -16.21 -19.47 13.37
CA ALA A 188 -15.67 -19.37 12.02
C ALA A 188 -14.17 -19.75 11.95
N PHE A 189 -13.36 -19.39 12.95
CA PHE A 189 -11.95 -19.79 13.01
C PHE A 189 -11.78 -21.29 13.19
N VAL A 190 -12.59 -21.92 14.06
CA VAL A 190 -12.56 -23.39 14.25
C VAL A 190 -12.97 -24.12 12.98
N ALA A 191 -13.89 -23.55 12.19
CA ALA A 191 -14.30 -24.13 10.92
C ALA A 191 -13.25 -23.97 9.80
N ALA A 192 -12.57 -22.82 9.75
CA ALA A 192 -11.67 -22.45 8.63
C ALA A 192 -10.21 -22.91 8.80
N PHE A 193 -9.79 -23.32 10.00
CA PHE A 193 -8.40 -23.73 10.27
C PHE A 193 -8.35 -25.09 10.96
N ASP A 194 -7.86 -26.10 10.23
CA ASP A 194 -7.78 -27.50 10.69
C ASP A 194 -7.02 -27.70 12.02
N HIS A 195 -6.11 -26.79 12.36
CA HIS A 195 -5.30 -26.86 13.59
C HIS A 195 -5.92 -26.12 14.79
N ILE A 196 -7.12 -25.55 14.64
CA ILE A 196 -7.82 -24.79 15.68
C ILE A 196 -8.99 -25.61 16.23
N ASP A 197 -8.78 -26.26 17.38
CA ASP A 197 -9.80 -27.09 18.03
C ASP A 197 -10.86 -26.26 18.78
N ALA A 198 -10.50 -25.08 19.26
CA ALA A 198 -11.39 -24.18 19.97
C ALA A 198 -11.01 -22.70 19.76
N ALA A 199 -11.98 -21.80 19.95
CA ALA A 199 -11.78 -20.35 19.80
C ALA A 199 -10.61 -19.80 20.64
N LYS A 200 -10.28 -20.41 21.78
CA LYS A 200 -9.14 -20.00 22.62
C LYS A 200 -7.76 -20.28 22.01
N ASP A 201 -7.69 -21.11 20.96
CA ASP A 201 -6.46 -21.49 20.28
C ASP A 201 -6.11 -20.48 19.17
N VAL A 202 -7.08 -19.67 18.74
CA VAL A 202 -6.89 -18.59 17.76
C VAL A 202 -5.90 -17.55 18.29
N THR A 203 -4.87 -17.29 17.49
CA THR A 203 -3.86 -16.26 17.74
C THR A 203 -3.96 -15.15 16.69
N ILE A 204 -3.02 -14.20 16.73
CA ILE A 204 -2.92 -13.18 15.69
C ILE A 204 -2.53 -13.76 14.33
N VAL A 205 -1.90 -14.94 14.31
CA VAL A 205 -1.43 -15.61 13.10
C VAL A 205 -2.60 -16.02 12.22
N GLU A 206 -3.63 -16.63 12.78
CA GLU A 206 -4.84 -17.01 12.06
C GLU A 206 -5.60 -15.79 11.54
N ILE A 207 -5.65 -14.70 12.33
CA ILE A 207 -6.25 -13.42 11.89
C ILE A 207 -5.50 -12.86 10.68
N ALA A 208 -4.17 -12.83 10.75
CA ALA A 208 -3.32 -12.34 9.66
C ALA A 208 -3.41 -13.22 8.40
N ASN A 209 -3.44 -14.54 8.57
CA ASN A 209 -3.58 -15.49 7.46
C ASN A 209 -4.98 -15.38 6.81
N ALA A 210 -6.05 -15.19 7.60
CA ALA A 210 -7.39 -14.94 7.06
C ALA A 210 -7.45 -13.62 6.28
N LEU A 211 -6.90 -12.53 6.83
CA LEU A 211 -6.79 -11.25 6.12
C LEU A 211 -6.03 -11.41 4.80
N ALA A 212 -4.88 -12.08 4.81
CA ALA A 212 -4.12 -12.36 3.59
C ALA A 212 -4.90 -13.21 2.57
N ALA A 213 -5.66 -14.20 3.05
CA ALA A 213 -6.51 -15.03 2.20
C ALA A 213 -7.58 -14.20 1.50
N PHE A 214 -8.24 -13.30 2.23
CA PHE A 214 -9.21 -12.38 1.64
C PHE A 214 -8.55 -11.43 0.64
N MET A 215 -7.59 -10.62 1.08
CA MET A 215 -6.96 -9.60 0.22
C MET A 215 -6.32 -10.24 -1.02
N GLY A 216 -5.71 -11.42 -0.85
CA GLY A 216 -5.05 -12.17 -1.89
C GLY A 216 -5.99 -12.89 -2.86
N THR A 217 -7.24 -13.14 -2.48
CA THR A 217 -8.28 -13.72 -3.36
C THR A 217 -9.08 -12.61 -4.05
N GLU A 218 -9.41 -11.56 -3.29
CA GLU A 218 -10.34 -10.50 -3.68
C GLU A 218 -9.81 -9.63 -4.83
N TRP A 219 -8.51 -9.29 -4.80
CA TRP A 219 -7.92 -8.31 -5.72
C TRP A 219 -6.85 -8.90 -6.65
N GLN A 220 -7.04 -10.14 -7.09
CA GLN A 220 -6.29 -10.69 -8.22
C GLN A 220 -6.79 -10.08 -9.53
N SER A 221 -5.86 -9.67 -10.40
CA SER A 221 -6.15 -9.01 -11.66
C SER A 221 -5.10 -9.37 -12.72
N PHE A 222 -5.55 -10.10 -13.72
CA PHE A 222 -4.74 -10.64 -14.83
C PHE A 222 -5.58 -10.74 -16.13
N ASP A 223 -6.60 -9.90 -16.26
CA ASP A 223 -7.59 -9.91 -17.35
C ASP A 223 -7.69 -8.57 -18.10
N SER A 224 -6.67 -7.72 -17.96
CA SER A 224 -6.62 -6.40 -18.61
C SER A 224 -6.48 -6.50 -20.13
N PRO A 225 -6.77 -5.41 -20.88
CA PRO A 225 -6.42 -5.33 -22.30
C PRO A 225 -4.95 -5.67 -22.59
N PHE A 226 -4.02 -5.28 -21.71
CA PHE A 226 -2.62 -5.66 -21.84
C PHE A 226 -2.39 -7.17 -21.66
N ASP A 227 -3.07 -7.83 -20.72
CA ASP A 227 -2.98 -9.29 -20.56
C ASP A 227 -3.50 -10.03 -21.79
N ALA A 228 -4.63 -9.59 -22.36
CA ALA A 228 -5.15 -10.15 -23.61
C ALA A 228 -4.18 -9.96 -24.78
N TYR A 229 -3.51 -8.81 -24.85
CA TYR A 229 -2.46 -8.54 -25.84
C TYR A 229 -1.26 -9.48 -25.68
N LEU A 230 -0.77 -9.66 -24.45
CA LEU A 230 0.32 -10.60 -24.15
C LEU A 230 -0.07 -12.05 -24.46
N ALA A 231 -1.35 -12.42 -24.30
CA ALA A 231 -1.90 -13.72 -24.67
C ALA A 231 -2.14 -13.91 -26.19
N GLY A 232 -1.81 -12.90 -27.01
CA GLY A 232 -1.84 -12.98 -28.48
C GLY A 232 -3.01 -12.26 -29.16
N ASP A 233 -3.92 -11.62 -28.41
CA ASP A 233 -4.95 -10.76 -28.99
C ASP A 233 -4.37 -9.38 -29.31
N ILE A 234 -3.77 -9.26 -30.50
CA ILE A 234 -3.17 -8.01 -30.99
C ILE A 234 -4.17 -6.85 -31.14
N SER A 235 -5.48 -7.13 -31.09
CA SER A 235 -6.54 -6.12 -31.19
C SER A 235 -7.02 -5.59 -29.83
N ALA A 236 -6.52 -6.17 -28.73
CA ALA A 236 -6.95 -5.80 -27.38
C ALA A 236 -6.53 -4.38 -26.98
N LEU A 237 -5.45 -3.85 -27.55
CA LEU A 237 -4.97 -2.49 -27.29
C LEU A 237 -5.43 -1.51 -28.38
N SER A 238 -5.84 -0.31 -27.96
CA SER A 238 -6.09 0.80 -28.87
C SER A 238 -4.79 1.28 -29.54
N GLU A 239 -4.88 2.01 -30.65
CA GLU A 239 -3.71 2.58 -31.34
C GLU A 239 -2.88 3.49 -30.41
N ALA A 240 -3.56 4.29 -29.57
CA ALA A 240 -2.91 5.13 -28.56
C ALA A 240 -2.18 4.29 -27.50
N ALA A 241 -2.81 3.21 -27.00
CA ALA A 241 -2.20 2.32 -26.02
C ALA A 241 -1.00 1.53 -26.61
N LEU A 242 -1.07 1.11 -27.88
CA LEU A 242 0.06 0.49 -28.59
C LEU A 242 1.24 1.47 -28.78
N THR A 243 0.92 2.73 -29.09
CA THR A 243 1.93 3.80 -29.14
C THR A 243 2.55 4.00 -27.76
N GLY A 244 1.72 4.04 -26.71
CA GLY A 244 2.17 4.15 -25.32
C GLY A 244 3.07 3.00 -24.89
N LEU A 245 2.69 1.76 -25.23
CA LEU A 245 3.49 0.55 -25.01
C LEU A 245 4.87 0.70 -25.66
N THR A 246 4.92 1.16 -26.91
CA THR A 246 6.17 1.38 -27.65
C THR A 246 7.04 2.45 -26.98
N VAL A 247 6.44 3.53 -26.46
CA VAL A 247 7.16 4.55 -25.69
C VAL A 247 7.67 3.95 -24.38
N PHE A 248 6.85 3.20 -23.65
CA PHE A 248 7.15 2.62 -22.34
C PHE A 248 8.34 1.65 -22.37
N TYR A 249 8.36 0.75 -23.36
CA TYR A 249 9.44 -0.24 -23.56
C TYR A 249 10.60 0.27 -24.41
N GLY A 250 10.45 1.46 -25.01
CA GLY A 250 11.46 2.10 -25.84
C GLY A 250 12.01 3.36 -25.19
N LYS A 251 11.77 4.50 -25.85
CA LYS A 251 12.41 5.78 -25.53
C LYS A 251 12.04 6.37 -24.15
N GLY A 252 10.90 5.98 -23.59
CA GLY A 252 10.46 6.35 -22.25
C GLY A 252 11.19 5.60 -21.15
N GLN A 253 11.83 4.46 -21.47
CA GLN A 253 12.63 3.63 -20.55
C GLN A 253 11.89 3.24 -19.25
N CYS A 254 10.56 3.32 -19.23
CA CYS A 254 9.76 3.07 -18.04
C CYS A 254 9.92 1.62 -17.56
N SER A 255 10.02 0.69 -18.51
CA SER A 255 10.28 -0.74 -18.29
C SER A 255 11.63 -1.05 -17.64
N SER A 256 12.55 -0.09 -17.50
CA SER A 256 13.83 -0.32 -16.81
C SER A 256 13.67 -0.52 -15.29
N CYS A 257 12.60 0.06 -14.71
CA CYS A 257 12.20 -0.17 -13.31
C CYS A 257 10.83 -0.86 -13.25
N HIS A 258 9.88 -0.47 -14.10
CA HIS A 258 8.55 -1.08 -14.16
C HIS A 258 8.56 -2.32 -15.06
N ALA A 259 9.33 -3.33 -14.66
CA ALA A 259 9.61 -4.54 -15.42
C ALA A 259 8.75 -5.75 -14.99
N GLY A 260 8.76 -6.79 -15.82
CA GLY A 260 8.17 -8.08 -15.50
C GLY A 260 6.63 -8.09 -15.47
N PRO A 261 6.02 -9.26 -15.16
CA PRO A 261 4.56 -9.44 -15.24
C PRO A 261 3.77 -8.50 -14.31
N LEU A 262 4.34 -8.07 -13.18
CA LEU A 262 3.71 -7.14 -12.23
C LEU A 262 4.00 -5.65 -12.53
N MET A 263 4.78 -5.36 -13.58
CA MET A 263 5.22 -4.01 -13.94
C MET A 263 5.98 -3.31 -12.80
N SER A 264 6.85 -4.06 -12.12
CA SER A 264 7.71 -3.63 -11.01
C SER A 264 8.88 -4.58 -10.86
N ASP A 265 10.10 -4.02 -10.83
CA ASP A 265 11.32 -4.71 -10.43
C ASP A 265 11.41 -4.97 -8.91
N GLN A 266 10.50 -4.40 -8.12
CA GLN A 266 10.50 -4.41 -6.65
C GLN A 266 11.77 -3.81 -6.01
N GLU A 267 12.60 -3.13 -6.80
CA GLU A 267 13.81 -2.42 -6.37
C GLU A 267 13.49 -0.99 -5.93
N PHE A 268 14.51 -0.26 -5.49
CA PHE A 268 14.37 1.02 -4.82
C PHE A 268 15.05 2.14 -5.58
N HIS A 269 14.27 3.16 -5.93
CA HIS A 269 14.74 4.28 -6.75
C HIS A 269 14.32 5.61 -6.14
N ALA A 270 15.16 6.63 -6.32
CA ALA A 270 14.91 7.99 -5.86
C ALA A 270 14.38 8.83 -7.02
N LEU A 271 13.08 9.13 -6.99
CA LEU A 271 12.44 10.03 -7.97
C LEU A 271 12.43 11.49 -7.53
N ALA A 272 12.87 11.80 -6.31
CA ALA A 272 12.83 13.15 -5.73
C ALA A 272 11.45 13.82 -5.85
N LEU A 273 10.39 13.11 -5.44
CA LEU A 273 9.03 13.65 -5.32
C LEU A 273 8.98 14.77 -4.27
N PRO A 274 8.19 15.85 -4.47
CA PRO A 274 8.00 16.89 -3.47
C PRO A 274 7.59 16.30 -2.11
N GLN A 275 8.35 16.61 -1.04
CA GLN A 275 8.05 16.11 0.30
C GLN A 275 6.99 16.96 1.01
N PHE A 276 6.04 16.34 1.68
CA PHE A 276 5.08 16.99 2.56
C PHE A 276 4.51 15.97 3.56
N GLY A 277 3.81 16.47 4.56
CA GLY A 277 3.36 15.71 5.71
C GLY A 277 4.50 15.35 6.67
N PRO A 278 4.22 14.47 7.63
CA PRO A 278 5.20 14.11 8.66
C PRO A 278 6.35 13.24 8.13
N GLY A 279 6.11 12.49 7.04
CA GLY A 279 7.02 11.45 6.55
C GLY A 279 7.32 10.36 7.59
N ARG A 280 8.08 9.33 7.21
CA ARG A 280 8.61 8.35 8.17
C ARG A 280 9.98 8.82 8.71
N THR A 281 9.95 9.77 9.63
CA THR A 281 11.16 10.35 10.24
C THR A 281 11.98 9.31 11.00
N ARG A 282 13.30 9.29 10.80
CA ARG A 282 14.20 8.40 11.57
C ARG A 282 14.20 8.80 13.05
N ARG A 283 14.49 7.82 13.90
CA ARG A 283 14.68 8.05 15.33
C ARG A 283 15.81 9.08 15.53
N PHE A 284 15.52 10.14 16.28
CA PHE A 284 16.44 11.26 16.56
C PHE A 284 16.82 12.14 15.35
N ASP A 285 16.13 12.02 14.21
CA ASP A 285 16.27 13.03 13.15
C ASP A 285 15.59 14.34 13.61
N PRO A 286 16.31 15.47 13.65
CA PRO A 286 15.73 16.74 14.09
C PRO A 286 14.73 17.33 13.10
N MET A 287 14.63 16.77 11.88
CA MET A 287 13.76 17.25 10.83
C MET A 287 12.70 16.21 10.44
N PRO A 288 11.41 16.58 10.37
CA PRO A 288 10.36 15.69 9.89
C PRO A 288 10.48 15.51 8.38
N ARG A 289 11.19 14.45 7.97
CA ARG A 289 11.39 14.09 6.57
C ARG A 289 11.20 12.59 6.35
N ASP A 290 10.89 12.22 5.11
CA ASP A 290 10.87 10.82 4.70
C ASP A 290 12.16 10.48 3.96
N VAL A 291 13.00 9.66 4.60
CA VAL A 291 14.27 9.21 4.03
C VAL A 291 14.13 7.94 3.18
N GLY A 292 12.92 7.40 3.01
CA GLY A 292 12.66 6.18 2.25
C GLY A 292 13.35 4.96 2.87
N ARG A 293 13.95 4.14 2.00
CA ARG A 293 14.63 2.88 2.33
C ARG A 293 15.76 3.04 3.36
N MET A 294 16.46 4.17 3.37
CA MET A 294 17.48 4.47 4.39
C MET A 294 16.94 4.34 5.83
N GLY A 295 15.64 4.56 6.04
CA GLY A 295 15.01 4.35 7.35
C GLY A 295 15.02 2.89 7.83
N LYS A 296 15.16 1.93 6.91
CA LYS A 296 15.29 0.49 7.19
C LYS A 296 16.74 0.02 7.19
N THR A 297 17.56 0.50 6.24
CA THR A 297 18.91 -0.04 6.03
C THR A 297 20.00 0.70 6.79
N ASP A 298 19.71 1.91 7.25
CA ASP A 298 20.68 2.86 7.81
C ASP A 298 21.83 3.23 6.85
N ASP A 299 21.74 2.90 5.57
CA ASP A 299 22.73 3.25 4.54
C ASP A 299 22.37 4.56 3.83
N LEU A 300 23.36 5.44 3.68
CA LEU A 300 23.20 6.71 2.95
C LEU A 300 22.93 6.48 1.46
N VAL A 301 23.41 5.38 0.88
CA VAL A 301 23.13 5.08 -0.53
C VAL A 301 21.66 4.77 -0.78
N ASP A 302 20.89 4.44 0.25
CA ASP A 302 19.44 4.17 0.17
C ASP A 302 18.56 5.39 0.46
N ALA A 303 19.16 6.56 0.67
CA ALA A 303 18.42 7.77 1.02
C ALA A 303 17.43 8.17 -0.09
N TYR A 304 16.19 8.47 0.31
CA TYR A 304 15.08 8.91 -0.55
C TYR A 304 14.64 7.92 -1.61
N ARG A 305 15.05 6.65 -1.49
CA ARG A 305 14.65 5.59 -2.40
C ARG A 305 13.40 4.90 -1.90
N PHE A 306 12.47 4.67 -2.82
CA PHE A 306 11.22 3.97 -2.55
C PHE A 306 11.05 2.84 -3.54
N ARG A 307 10.35 1.80 -3.11
CA ARG A 307 10.06 0.62 -3.93
C ARG A 307 9.32 1.04 -5.19
N THR A 308 9.72 0.52 -6.35
CA THR A 308 8.95 0.66 -7.59
C THR A 308 7.55 0.07 -7.39
N PRO A 309 6.46 0.86 -7.45
CA PRO A 309 5.12 0.31 -7.30
C PRO A 309 4.74 -0.54 -8.53
N MET A 310 3.87 -1.52 -8.32
CA MET A 310 3.24 -2.26 -9.42
C MET A 310 2.29 -1.33 -10.18
N LEU A 311 2.21 -1.47 -11.50
CA LEU A 311 1.38 -0.59 -12.35
C LEU A 311 0.04 -1.21 -12.78
N ARG A 312 -0.23 -2.46 -12.44
CA ARG A 312 -1.53 -3.08 -12.71
C ARG A 312 -2.62 -2.34 -11.93
N ASN A 313 -3.71 -1.98 -12.62
CA ASN A 313 -4.81 -1.16 -12.09
C ASN A 313 -4.40 0.23 -11.56
N ILE A 314 -3.24 0.76 -11.98
CA ILE A 314 -2.74 2.06 -11.48
C ILE A 314 -3.72 3.21 -11.74
N ALA A 315 -4.48 3.16 -12.83
CA ALA A 315 -5.48 4.18 -13.16
C ALA A 315 -6.59 4.33 -12.11
N LEU A 316 -6.76 3.36 -11.21
CA LEU A 316 -7.79 3.38 -10.16
C LEU A 316 -7.32 3.95 -8.82
N THR A 317 -6.02 4.17 -8.63
CA THR A 317 -5.43 4.35 -7.29
C THR A 317 -4.83 5.73 -7.08
N ALA A 318 -5.38 6.76 -7.72
CA ALA A 318 -4.97 8.13 -7.47
C ALA A 318 -5.17 8.52 -5.98
N PRO A 319 -4.37 9.43 -5.41
CA PRO A 319 -3.23 10.12 -6.02
C PRO A 319 -1.90 9.31 -5.99
N TYR A 320 -0.91 9.76 -6.77
CA TYR A 320 0.30 9.01 -7.11
C TYR A 320 1.56 9.48 -6.37
N GLY A 321 2.46 8.52 -6.14
CA GLY A 321 3.72 8.69 -5.40
C GLY A 321 3.61 8.15 -3.96
N HIS A 322 4.74 7.93 -3.29
CA HIS A 322 4.75 7.36 -1.93
C HIS A 322 4.00 8.23 -0.91
N ASN A 323 3.79 9.51 -1.20
CA ASN A 323 3.03 10.48 -0.41
C ASN A 323 1.82 11.04 -1.16
N GLY A 324 1.47 10.48 -2.34
CA GLY A 324 0.34 10.92 -3.14
C GLY A 324 0.47 12.36 -3.65
N ALA A 325 1.68 12.77 -4.05
CA ALA A 325 1.96 14.13 -4.50
C ALA A 325 1.16 14.57 -5.74
N TYR A 326 0.84 13.65 -6.65
CA TYR A 326 0.23 13.98 -7.93
C TYR A 326 -1.19 13.41 -8.06
N PRO A 327 -2.21 14.22 -8.33
CA PRO A 327 -3.59 13.74 -8.43
C PRO A 327 -3.89 12.97 -9.72
N THR A 328 -3.07 13.08 -10.76
CA THR A 328 -3.33 12.51 -12.09
C THR A 328 -2.15 11.71 -12.63
N LEU A 329 -2.44 10.73 -13.50
CA LEU A 329 -1.42 9.94 -14.20
C LEU A 329 -0.52 10.85 -15.04
N THR A 330 -1.12 11.74 -15.84
CA THR A 330 -0.35 12.78 -16.56
C THR A 330 0.60 13.55 -15.62
N GLY A 331 0.17 13.95 -14.43
CA GLY A 331 1.00 14.71 -13.49
C GLY A 331 2.23 13.93 -13.02
N ILE A 332 2.05 12.67 -12.62
CA ILE A 332 3.16 11.82 -12.21
C ILE A 332 4.06 11.43 -13.40
N ILE A 333 3.51 11.18 -14.59
CA ILE A 333 4.31 10.94 -15.80
C ILE A 333 5.18 12.17 -16.11
N ARG A 334 4.62 13.38 -16.02
CA ARG A 334 5.39 14.62 -16.21
C ARG A 334 6.52 14.78 -15.22
N HIS A 335 6.31 14.41 -13.95
CA HIS A 335 7.40 14.40 -12.95
C HIS A 335 8.57 13.49 -13.34
N HIS A 336 8.30 12.36 -14.00
CA HIS A 336 9.35 11.45 -14.47
C HIS A 336 10.18 12.06 -15.61
N ILE A 337 9.54 12.81 -16.52
CA ILE A 337 10.18 13.28 -17.77
C ILE A 337 10.76 14.70 -17.69
N ASP A 338 10.15 15.61 -16.91
CA ASP A 338 10.50 17.05 -16.94
C ASP A 338 11.72 17.37 -16.05
N GLY A 339 12.08 16.47 -15.12
CA GLY A 339 13.21 16.64 -14.19
C GLY A 339 13.03 17.70 -13.10
N ALA A 340 12.13 18.66 -13.30
CA ALA A 340 11.72 19.67 -12.33
C ALA A 340 10.23 19.50 -11.99
N PRO A 341 9.85 19.54 -10.70
CA PRO A 341 8.46 19.33 -10.30
C PRO A 341 7.59 20.52 -10.72
N GLN A 342 6.66 20.31 -11.66
CA GLN A 342 5.47 21.16 -11.79
C GLN A 342 4.48 20.76 -10.70
N TRP A 343 4.76 21.16 -9.46
CA TRP A 343 3.96 20.80 -8.29
C TRP A 343 3.69 22.02 -7.41
N SER A 344 2.48 22.10 -6.87
CA SER A 344 2.08 23.06 -5.83
C SER A 344 1.38 22.32 -4.69
N THR A 345 1.32 22.95 -3.51
CA THR A 345 0.67 22.38 -2.32
C THR A 345 -0.81 22.06 -2.54
N ASP A 346 -1.48 22.78 -3.45
CA ASP A 346 -2.89 22.56 -3.80
C ASP A 346 -3.13 21.22 -4.52
N MET A 347 -2.06 20.57 -5.02
CA MET A 347 -2.15 19.22 -5.59
C MET A 347 -2.22 18.13 -4.52
N ALA A 348 -1.87 18.43 -3.26
CA ALA A 348 -1.96 17.48 -2.17
C ALA A 348 -3.40 17.39 -1.64
N ASN A 349 -4.04 16.24 -1.83
CA ASN A 349 -5.36 15.94 -1.29
C ASN A 349 -5.25 15.50 0.18
N LEU A 350 -5.29 16.48 1.09
CA LEU A 350 -5.17 16.26 2.53
C LEU A 350 -6.52 16.54 3.22
N PRO A 351 -7.00 15.66 4.12
CA PRO A 351 -8.13 16.01 4.97
C PRO A 351 -7.87 17.29 5.75
N ILE A 352 -8.89 18.14 5.84
CA ILE A 352 -8.79 19.45 6.50
C ILE A 352 -8.58 19.23 7.99
N ALA A 353 -7.37 19.51 8.48
CA ALA A 353 -6.99 19.49 9.88
C ALA A 353 -6.15 20.74 10.17
N GLU A 354 -6.82 21.84 10.55
CA GLU A 354 -6.19 23.18 10.66
C GLU A 354 -4.96 23.20 11.58
N TRP A 355 -4.97 22.37 12.63
CA TRP A 355 -3.85 22.26 13.58
C TRP A 355 -2.62 21.52 13.04
N LEU A 356 -2.74 20.83 11.89
CA LEU A 356 -1.63 20.16 11.21
C LEU A 356 -1.12 20.94 10.00
N ALA A 357 -1.93 21.86 9.46
CA ALA A 357 -1.66 22.54 8.19
C ALA A 357 -0.30 23.24 8.13
N SER A 358 0.15 23.86 9.23
CA SER A 358 1.46 24.52 9.30
C SER A 358 2.64 23.55 9.23
N GLY A 359 2.46 22.32 9.75
CA GLY A 359 3.47 21.28 9.73
C GLY A 359 3.51 20.50 8.42
N ASP A 360 2.36 20.38 7.73
CA ASP A 360 2.24 19.58 6.51
C ASP A 360 3.20 20.02 5.41
N PHE A 361 3.45 21.32 5.26
CA PHE A 361 4.32 21.83 4.20
C PHE A 361 5.60 22.48 4.70
N ALA A 362 5.89 22.42 6.01
CA ALA A 362 7.10 23.05 6.58
C ALA A 362 8.40 22.58 5.90
N ILE A 363 8.46 21.31 5.47
CA ILE A 363 9.63 20.75 4.77
C ILE A 363 9.86 21.37 3.38
N GLN A 364 8.82 21.97 2.76
CA GLN A 364 8.94 22.66 1.48
C GLN A 364 9.74 23.97 1.60
N ASP A 365 9.86 24.55 2.79
CA ASP A 365 10.65 25.75 3.03
C ASP A 365 12.15 25.45 3.19
N ASP A 366 12.53 24.19 3.44
CA ASP A 366 13.93 23.80 3.59
C ASP A 366 14.63 23.63 2.23
N ARG A 367 15.38 24.66 1.82
CA ARG A 367 16.18 24.63 0.59
C ARG A 367 17.27 23.55 0.61
N PHE A 368 17.88 23.28 1.78
CA PHE A 368 18.97 22.30 1.87
C PHE A 368 18.44 20.88 1.74
N GLU A 369 17.27 20.59 2.31
CA GLU A 369 16.61 19.30 2.16
C GLU A 369 16.15 19.07 0.72
N LYS A 370 15.52 20.07 0.07
CA LYS A 370 15.15 19.98 -1.35
C LYS A 370 16.37 19.73 -2.23
N GLN A 371 17.50 20.40 -1.96
CA GLN A 371 18.75 20.17 -2.68
C GLN A 371 19.31 18.77 -2.40
N ARG A 372 19.26 18.29 -1.16
CA ARG A 372 19.71 16.96 -0.78
C ARG A 372 18.91 15.88 -1.51
N GLN A 373 17.59 15.99 -1.53
CA GLN A 373 16.73 15.05 -2.24
C GLN A 373 17.01 15.05 -3.75
N SER A 374 17.13 16.24 -4.37
CA SER A 374 17.44 16.38 -5.80
C SER A 374 18.76 15.70 -6.19
N ARG A 375 19.78 15.73 -5.31
CA ARG A 375 21.08 15.06 -5.57
C ARG A 375 21.02 13.54 -5.54
N HIS A 376 20.00 12.95 -4.92
CA HIS A 376 19.82 11.50 -4.89
C HIS A 376 18.98 10.98 -6.06
N ARG A 377 18.44 11.86 -6.92
CA ARG A 377 17.57 11.44 -8.03
C ARG A 377 18.29 10.46 -8.96
N ASP A 378 17.67 9.31 -9.19
CA ASP A 378 18.18 8.24 -10.06
C ASP A 378 17.73 8.42 -11.52
N THR A 379 16.68 9.20 -11.77
CA THR A 379 16.14 9.46 -13.11
C THR A 379 16.71 10.72 -13.76
N GLN A 380 16.79 10.69 -15.09
CA GLN A 380 17.17 11.85 -15.91
C GLN A 380 15.95 12.33 -16.72
N PRO A 381 15.86 13.63 -17.05
CA PRO A 381 14.81 14.15 -17.92
C PRO A 381 14.79 13.43 -19.27
N LEU A 382 13.59 13.21 -19.82
CA LEU A 382 13.37 12.53 -21.09
C LEU A 382 12.63 13.45 -22.06
N PRO A 383 13.07 13.56 -23.33
CA PRO A 383 12.41 14.41 -24.32
C PRO A 383 11.18 13.70 -24.91
N LEU A 384 10.11 13.56 -24.12
CA LEU A 384 8.82 13.06 -24.61
C LEU A 384 7.90 14.23 -25.02
N THR A 385 7.14 14.04 -26.09
CA THR A 385 6.13 15.00 -26.53
C THR A 385 4.85 14.85 -25.71
N ASN A 386 3.95 15.84 -25.78
CA ASN A 386 2.63 15.75 -25.13
C ASN A 386 1.81 14.56 -25.65
N ASP A 387 1.89 14.26 -26.95
CA ASP A 387 1.15 13.13 -27.55
C ASP A 387 1.67 11.78 -27.03
N GLU A 388 2.98 11.69 -26.75
CA GLU A 388 3.58 10.50 -26.18
C GLU A 388 3.24 10.33 -24.70
N VAL A 389 3.12 11.43 -23.95
CA VAL A 389 2.59 11.42 -22.58
C VAL A 389 1.15 10.92 -22.57
N ALA A 390 0.30 11.43 -23.46
CA ALA A 390 -1.09 10.96 -23.58
C ALA A 390 -1.16 9.48 -24.00
N SER A 391 -0.26 9.04 -24.89
CA SER A 391 -0.17 7.64 -25.29
C SER A 391 0.28 6.74 -24.13
N LEU A 392 1.24 7.19 -23.32
CA LEU A 392 1.65 6.48 -22.09
C LEU A 392 0.49 6.36 -21.11
N GLU A 393 -0.29 7.42 -20.90
CA GLU A 393 -1.49 7.37 -20.06
C GLU A 393 -2.51 6.34 -20.59
N ALA A 394 -2.78 6.33 -21.91
CA ALA A 394 -3.64 5.32 -22.54
C ALA A 394 -3.11 3.88 -22.36
N PHE A 395 -1.79 3.69 -22.36
CA PHE A 395 -1.20 2.38 -22.05
C PHE A 395 -1.37 2.00 -20.57
N LEU A 396 -1.17 2.93 -19.63
CA LEU A 396 -1.38 2.68 -18.21
C LEU A 396 -2.85 2.40 -17.88
N GLU A 397 -3.79 3.04 -18.57
CA GLU A 397 -5.22 2.71 -18.49
C GLU A 397 -5.50 1.28 -18.96
N ALA A 398 -4.81 0.83 -20.02
CA ALA A 398 -4.91 -0.53 -20.55
C ALA A 398 -4.33 -1.62 -19.62
N LEU A 399 -3.69 -1.25 -18.50
CA LEU A 399 -3.30 -2.16 -17.42
C LEU A 399 -4.42 -2.41 -16.40
N THR A 400 -5.61 -1.84 -16.63
CA THR A 400 -6.78 -2.01 -15.75
C THR A 400 -7.55 -3.28 -16.14
N GLY A 401 -7.75 -4.16 -15.17
CA GLY A 401 -8.51 -5.41 -15.34
C GLY A 401 -9.98 -5.16 -15.70
N LYS A 402 -10.61 -6.12 -16.37
CA LYS A 402 -12.03 -6.03 -16.73
C LYS A 402 -12.94 -6.40 -15.57
N SER A 403 -12.46 -7.25 -14.66
CA SER A 403 -13.19 -7.73 -13.49
C SER A 403 -12.97 -6.90 -12.21
N VAL A 404 -12.42 -5.67 -12.30
CA VAL A 404 -12.11 -4.83 -11.13
C VAL A 404 -13.34 -4.48 -10.26
N GLU A 405 -14.55 -4.52 -10.85
CA GLU A 405 -15.82 -4.33 -10.14
C GLU A 405 -16.51 -5.65 -9.75
N GLN A 406 -15.99 -6.79 -10.22
CA GLN A 406 -16.56 -8.13 -10.02
C GLN A 406 -15.61 -8.96 -9.15
N THR A 407 -15.56 -8.62 -7.87
CA THR A 407 -14.71 -9.32 -6.92
C THR A 407 -15.45 -10.51 -6.27
N PRO A 408 -14.73 -11.56 -5.84
CA PRO A 408 -15.34 -12.78 -5.28
C PRO A 408 -16.26 -12.55 -4.08
N PHE A 409 -15.95 -11.60 -3.19
CA PHE A 409 -16.66 -11.41 -1.93
C PHE A 409 -17.34 -10.04 -1.80
N GLY A 410 -16.67 -8.95 -2.15
CA GLY A 410 -17.17 -7.58 -2.06
C GLY A 410 -17.25 -7.01 -0.63
N VAL A 411 -18.03 -5.93 -0.46
CA VAL A 411 -18.30 -5.33 0.85
C VAL A 411 -19.38 -6.14 1.58
N PRO A 412 -19.15 -6.65 2.81
CA PRO A 412 -20.17 -7.38 3.56
C PRO A 412 -21.31 -6.46 4.01
N GLU A 413 -22.49 -7.01 4.29
CA GLU A 413 -23.62 -6.20 4.81
C GLU A 413 -23.42 -5.77 6.27
N ARG A 414 -22.72 -6.59 7.06
CA ARG A 414 -22.43 -6.37 8.48
C ARG A 414 -21.24 -7.21 8.91
N VAL A 415 -20.63 -6.84 10.03
CA VAL A 415 -19.54 -7.60 10.66
C VAL A 415 -19.96 -8.20 12.00
N PRO A 416 -19.37 -9.35 12.42
CA PRO A 416 -19.70 -10.02 13.68
C PRO A 416 -19.56 -9.18 14.95
N SER A 417 -18.69 -8.16 14.99
CA SER A 417 -18.59 -7.26 16.15
C SER A 417 -19.81 -6.36 16.34
N GLY A 418 -20.63 -6.19 15.29
CA GLY A 418 -21.73 -5.23 15.24
C GLY A 418 -21.31 -3.78 15.05
N LEU A 419 -20.01 -3.50 14.85
CA LEU A 419 -19.51 -2.16 14.56
C LEU A 419 -19.96 -1.71 13.14
N PRO A 420 -20.20 -0.40 12.94
CA PRO A 420 -20.66 0.10 11.66
C PRO A 420 -19.56 0.04 10.59
N LEU A 421 -19.99 -0.32 9.38
CA LEU A 421 -19.21 -0.13 8.16
C LEU A 421 -19.18 1.37 7.81
N ASP A 422 -18.11 1.81 7.15
CA ASP A 422 -17.93 3.21 6.73
C ASP A 422 -18.63 3.56 5.41
#